data_AF-A0A2T7FWH0-F1
#
_entry.id   AF-A0A2T7FWH0-F1
#
_cell.length_a   1.000
_cell.length_b   1.000
_cell.length_c   1.000
_cell.angle_alpha   90.00
_cell.angle_beta   90.00
_cell.angle_gamma   90.00
#
_symmetry.space_group_name_H-M   'P 1'
#
loop_
_entity.id
_entity.type
_entity.pdbx_description
1 polymer ?
#
loop_
_entity_poly.entity_id
_entity_poly.type
_entity_poly.pdbx_seq_one_letter_code
_entity_poly.pdbx_strand_id
1 'polypeptide(L)'
;MLGTDNAITTLSMCRHRPVPFSPASLSGLAAWYDPSDLSTMFQDAAGTNPVTAGGDPVGLIQDKSGNGNHLSQAVDEARPVYAIEPVIGRRNLLTRTEDLSHSDWVKGGVTTLTANKISATTSSNAGIYQTFIKPDGETEVTVSFDVKLETMLEADFTFAIYNASDGAFVEKQIASPIALSTSEFRRITYTVTVPSASKVLRFYPYRADTGTSASLFIKRCQVETGGTATSYQKVTNTYDVTETGVHSRHWLESDGVDDKLESATNYGNPAGFSFSVAGKFSAASGERVIAGLQDTVGSRYNLLALVRADGLLVTYVTFPDNTQDVATHDLGLSNGDDFVLSAGWDNGSASFHLNGVEFHSTTGTTGGLGGEGSKLCLGYDITDIRRSGLTIYGAVISDEALSDADRGRVESYLARKSGVTL
;
A
#
# COMPACT_ATOMS: atom_id res chain seq x y z
N MET A 1 -32.13 -62.88 26.80
CA MET A 1 -32.82 -62.51 25.55
C MET A 1 -33.74 -61.35 25.90
N LEU A 2 -33.65 -60.13 25.37
CA LEU A 2 -32.96 -59.57 24.21
C LEU A 2 -32.50 -58.15 24.59
N GLY A 3 -31.30 -57.76 24.17
CA GLY A 3 -30.80 -56.38 24.27
C GLY A 3 -31.41 -55.51 23.18
N THR A 4 -31.68 -54.25 23.52
CA THR A 4 -32.10 -53.20 22.59
C THR A 4 -30.87 -52.38 22.21
N ASP A 5 -30.34 -52.61 21.01
CA ASP A 5 -29.30 -51.75 20.42
C ASP A 5 -29.96 -50.58 19.68
N ASN A 6 -29.78 -49.38 20.23
CA ASN A 6 -30.04 -48.11 19.57
C ASN A 6 -28.89 -47.82 18.60
N ALA A 7 -29.08 -48.11 17.31
CA ALA A 7 -28.19 -47.62 16.27
C ALA A 7 -28.55 -46.15 15.95
N ILE A 8 -27.91 -45.21 16.64
CA ILE A 8 -27.80 -43.82 16.18
C ILE A 8 -26.77 -43.81 15.06
N THR A 9 -27.22 -43.70 13.81
CA THR A 9 -26.37 -43.52 12.64
C THR A 9 -25.85 -42.07 12.66
N THR A 10 -24.67 -41.86 13.23
CA THR A 10 -23.93 -40.60 13.05
C THR A 10 -23.43 -40.56 11.61
N LEU A 11 -24.19 -39.90 10.74
CA LEU A 11 -23.68 -39.37 9.47
C LEU A 11 -22.55 -38.39 9.81
N SER A 12 -21.30 -38.83 9.72
CA SER A 12 -20.16 -37.92 9.66
C SER A 12 -20.31 -37.06 8.41
N MET A 13 -20.96 -35.90 8.55
CA MET A 13 -20.79 -34.81 7.59
C MET A 13 -19.31 -34.43 7.65
N CYS A 14 -18.56 -34.92 6.67
CA CYS A 14 -17.25 -34.37 6.34
C CYS A 14 -17.50 -32.88 6.15
N ARG A 15 -17.12 -32.03 7.11
CA ARG A 15 -17.14 -30.58 6.94
C ARG A 15 -16.20 -30.32 5.76
N HIS A 16 -16.78 -30.19 4.58
CA HIS A 16 -16.09 -29.65 3.42
C HIS A 16 -15.69 -28.26 3.86
N ARG A 17 -14.42 -28.09 4.23
CA ARG A 17 -13.85 -26.77 4.46
C ARG A 17 -14.07 -26.06 3.12
N PRO A 18 -14.91 -25.01 3.05
CA PRO A 18 -15.21 -24.37 1.79
C PRO A 18 -13.88 -24.00 1.14
N VAL A 19 -13.69 -24.38 -0.12
CA VAL A 19 -12.53 -23.93 -0.88
C VAL A 19 -12.54 -22.39 -0.80
N PRO A 20 -11.45 -21.76 -0.31
CA PRO A 20 -11.40 -20.31 -0.25
C PRO A 20 -11.66 -19.75 -1.66
N PHE A 21 -12.57 -18.78 -1.74
CA PHE A 21 -12.88 -18.15 -3.02
C PHE A 21 -11.61 -17.60 -3.68
N SER A 22 -11.48 -17.84 -4.99
CA SER A 22 -10.47 -17.26 -5.86
C SER A 22 -11.18 -16.64 -7.06
N PRO A 23 -10.76 -15.48 -7.58
CA PRO A 23 -11.34 -14.91 -8.80
C PRO A 23 -11.35 -15.90 -9.98
N ALA A 24 -10.38 -16.81 -10.06
CA ALA A 24 -10.31 -17.86 -11.08
C ALA A 24 -11.50 -18.84 -11.08
N SER A 25 -12.35 -18.84 -10.06
CA SER A 25 -13.57 -19.66 -10.02
C SER A 25 -14.80 -18.99 -10.65
N LEU A 26 -14.70 -17.75 -11.13
CA LEU A 26 -15.79 -17.05 -11.80
C LEU A 26 -15.93 -17.54 -13.25
N SER A 27 -17.16 -17.74 -13.72
CA SER A 27 -17.46 -18.20 -15.09
C SER A 27 -17.07 -17.18 -16.16
N GLY A 28 -17.39 -15.91 -15.97
CA GLY A 28 -17.05 -14.81 -16.88
C GLY A 28 -15.81 -14.02 -16.45
N LEU A 29 -14.83 -14.65 -15.79
CA LEU A 29 -13.60 -13.93 -15.46
C LEU A 29 -12.91 -13.46 -16.75
N ALA A 30 -12.81 -12.15 -16.93
CA ALA A 30 -12.16 -11.55 -18.09
C ALA A 30 -10.72 -11.14 -17.78
N ALA A 31 -10.46 -10.53 -16.61
CA ALA A 31 -9.11 -10.20 -16.18
C ALA A 31 -8.96 -10.17 -14.65
N TRP A 32 -7.77 -10.47 -14.16
CA TRP A 32 -7.43 -10.47 -12.74
C TRP A 32 -6.00 -9.97 -12.52
N TYR A 33 -5.86 -8.89 -11.76
CA TYR A 33 -4.57 -8.29 -11.40
C TYR A 33 -4.37 -8.31 -9.88
N ASP A 34 -3.23 -8.85 -9.43
CA ASP A 34 -2.90 -9.05 -8.03
C ASP A 34 -1.43 -8.66 -7.75
N PRO A 35 -1.17 -7.43 -7.31
CA PRO A 35 0.18 -6.95 -6.98
C PRO A 35 0.92 -7.76 -5.90
N SER A 36 0.22 -8.59 -5.12
CA SER A 36 0.89 -9.49 -4.17
C SER A 36 1.56 -10.70 -4.82
N ASP A 37 1.30 -10.95 -6.11
CA ASP A 37 1.99 -11.96 -6.90
C ASP A 37 3.04 -11.32 -7.82
N LEU A 38 4.25 -11.13 -7.28
CA LEU A 38 5.35 -10.50 -8.00
C LEU A 38 5.77 -11.27 -9.25
N SER A 39 5.42 -12.56 -9.39
CA SER A 39 5.70 -13.33 -10.61
C SER A 39 4.95 -12.81 -11.84
N THR A 40 3.95 -11.95 -11.62
CA THR A 40 3.17 -11.33 -12.68
C THR A 40 3.65 -9.93 -13.05
N MET A 41 4.62 -9.34 -12.31
CA MET A 41 5.01 -7.94 -12.48
C MET A 41 6.43 -7.77 -13.04
N PHE A 42 6.57 -6.84 -13.96
CA PHE A 42 7.83 -6.53 -14.63
C PHE A 42 8.05 -5.02 -14.69
N GLN A 43 9.32 -4.62 -14.62
CA GLN A 43 9.75 -3.23 -14.64
C GLN A 43 9.61 -2.58 -16.02
N ASP A 44 9.62 -3.38 -17.09
CA ASP A 44 9.41 -2.96 -18.46
C ASP A 44 8.13 -3.54 -19.07
N ALA A 45 7.58 -2.84 -20.07
CA ALA A 45 6.38 -3.28 -20.79
C ALA A 45 6.56 -4.57 -21.61
N ALA A 46 7.80 -4.98 -21.90
CA ALA A 46 8.06 -6.20 -22.67
C ALA A 46 8.07 -7.46 -21.78
N GLY A 47 7.98 -7.32 -20.46
CA GLY A 47 7.93 -8.45 -19.54
C GLY A 47 9.27 -9.16 -19.36
N THR A 48 10.38 -8.42 -19.40
CA THR A 48 11.74 -9.01 -19.36
C THR A 48 12.44 -8.89 -18.01
N ASN A 49 12.26 -7.78 -17.30
CA ASN A 49 12.89 -7.51 -16.02
C ASN A 49 11.86 -7.64 -14.89
N PRO A 50 11.94 -8.66 -14.02
CA PRO A 50 10.96 -8.86 -12.96
C PRO A 50 11.03 -7.75 -11.90
N VAL A 51 9.89 -7.43 -11.30
CA VAL A 51 9.82 -6.67 -10.04
C VAL A 51 10.30 -7.56 -8.90
N THR A 52 11.20 -7.05 -8.06
CA THR A 52 11.84 -7.85 -6.99
C THR A 52 11.72 -7.23 -5.60
N ALA A 53 11.51 -5.92 -5.50
CA ALA A 53 11.37 -5.22 -4.24
C ALA A 53 10.45 -4.01 -4.37
N GLY A 54 9.90 -3.55 -3.24
CA GLY A 54 9.17 -2.27 -3.20
C GLY A 54 10.08 -1.13 -3.65
N GLY A 55 9.54 -0.21 -4.44
CA GLY A 55 10.27 0.88 -5.10
C GLY A 55 10.67 0.59 -6.54
N ASP A 56 10.55 -0.66 -7.02
CA ASP A 56 10.74 -0.98 -8.43
C ASP A 56 9.56 -0.41 -9.25
N PRO A 57 9.81 0.18 -10.44
CA PRO A 57 8.73 0.60 -11.35
C PRO A 57 8.01 -0.62 -11.93
N VAL A 58 6.77 -0.44 -12.38
CA VAL A 58 5.94 -1.51 -12.96
C VAL A 58 5.48 -1.10 -14.37
N GLY A 59 6.19 -1.61 -15.37
CA GLY A 59 5.86 -1.44 -16.78
C GLY A 59 4.87 -2.48 -17.32
N LEU A 60 4.68 -3.61 -16.62
CA LEU A 60 3.74 -4.65 -16.98
C LEU A 60 3.21 -5.35 -15.73
N ILE A 61 1.90 -5.56 -15.65
CA ILE A 61 1.28 -6.56 -14.77
C ILE A 61 0.49 -7.56 -15.62
N GLN A 62 0.88 -8.83 -15.51
CA GLN A 62 0.24 -9.92 -16.22
C GLN A 62 -1.13 -10.23 -15.61
N ASP A 63 -2.03 -10.60 -16.50
CA ASP A 63 -3.39 -11.02 -16.19
C ASP A 63 -3.39 -12.48 -15.74
N LYS A 64 -3.87 -12.71 -14.52
CA LYS A 64 -3.93 -14.02 -13.89
C LYS A 64 -5.13 -14.86 -14.32
N SER A 65 -6.06 -14.29 -15.07
CA SER A 65 -7.21 -15.04 -15.60
C SER A 65 -6.80 -16.07 -16.67
N GLY A 66 -5.66 -15.84 -17.33
CA GLY A 66 -5.21 -16.62 -18.48
C GLY A 66 -5.71 -16.11 -19.83
N ASN A 67 -6.51 -15.03 -19.87
CA ASN A 67 -7.09 -14.47 -21.09
C ASN A 67 -6.16 -13.51 -21.84
N GLY A 68 -4.96 -13.24 -21.32
CA GLY A 68 -3.96 -12.40 -21.99
C GLY A 68 -4.25 -10.91 -21.92
N ASN A 69 -5.17 -10.48 -21.04
CA ASN A 69 -5.54 -9.07 -20.89
C ASN A 69 -4.52 -8.31 -20.01
N HIS A 70 -3.24 -8.35 -20.35
CA HIS A 70 -2.20 -7.72 -19.53
C HIS A 70 -2.32 -6.19 -19.54
N LEU A 71 -1.93 -5.55 -18.44
CA LEU A 71 -1.81 -4.08 -18.41
C LEU A 71 -0.35 -3.68 -18.56
N SER A 72 -0.07 -2.71 -19.42
CA SER A 72 1.29 -2.28 -19.73
C SER A 72 1.45 -0.77 -19.79
N GLN A 73 2.69 -0.31 -19.61
CA GLN A 73 3.12 1.07 -19.71
C GLN A 73 4.54 1.16 -20.30
N ALA A 74 4.62 1.65 -21.53
CA ALA A 74 5.87 1.74 -22.27
C ALA A 74 6.74 2.93 -21.85
N VAL A 75 6.15 4.03 -21.37
CA VAL A 75 6.87 5.24 -20.98
C VAL A 75 7.43 5.08 -19.57
N ASP A 76 8.75 5.23 -19.40
CA ASP A 76 9.45 4.98 -18.13
C ASP A 76 8.92 5.87 -16.99
N GLU A 77 8.71 7.16 -17.26
CA GLU A 77 8.26 8.14 -16.26
C GLU A 77 6.81 7.99 -15.83
N ALA A 78 5.99 7.27 -16.60
CA ALA A 78 4.56 7.09 -16.35
C ALA A 78 4.22 5.70 -15.78
N ARG A 79 5.22 4.98 -15.26
CA ARG A 79 5.06 3.65 -14.65
C ARG A 79 4.78 3.79 -13.16
N PRO A 80 3.67 3.19 -12.67
CA PRO A 80 3.45 3.13 -11.23
C PRO A 80 4.58 2.36 -10.53
N VAL A 81 4.75 2.63 -9.25
CA VAL A 81 5.76 2.00 -8.39
C VAL A 81 5.11 0.87 -7.59
N TYR A 82 5.79 -0.28 -7.50
CA TYR A 82 5.33 -1.35 -6.62
C TYR A 82 5.68 -1.03 -5.16
N ALA A 83 4.74 -1.25 -4.25
CA ALA A 83 4.94 -0.98 -2.83
C ALA A 83 4.28 -2.03 -1.92
N ILE A 84 4.84 -2.14 -0.71
CA ILE A 84 4.47 -3.12 0.31
C ILE A 84 4.54 -2.51 1.71
N GLU A 85 3.51 -2.76 2.52
CA GLU A 85 3.42 -2.33 3.92
C GLU A 85 2.64 -3.36 4.76
N PRO A 86 2.83 -3.40 6.08
CA PRO A 86 2.03 -4.26 6.96
C PRO A 86 0.56 -3.87 6.91
N VAL A 87 -0.36 -4.82 7.05
CA VAL A 87 -1.82 -4.55 7.07
C VAL A 87 -2.29 -3.63 8.20
N ILE A 88 -1.44 -3.39 9.19
CA ILE A 88 -1.66 -2.46 10.30
C ILE A 88 -1.04 -1.08 10.05
N GLY A 89 -0.60 -0.82 8.81
CA GLY A 89 0.04 0.40 8.35
C GLY A 89 1.49 0.54 8.79
N ARG A 90 2.16 1.53 8.20
CA ARG A 90 3.48 1.99 8.61
C ARG A 90 3.41 2.85 9.88
N ARG A 91 4.17 2.45 10.90
CA ARG A 91 4.41 3.18 12.16
C ARG A 91 5.84 3.67 12.29
N ASN A 92 6.80 2.96 11.69
CA ASN A 92 8.19 3.37 11.73
C ASN A 92 8.42 4.58 10.81
N LEU A 93 8.71 5.73 11.44
CA LEU A 93 8.93 7.03 10.80
C LEU A 93 10.31 7.14 10.13
N LEU A 94 11.20 6.18 10.37
CA LEU A 94 12.45 6.06 9.65
C LEU A 94 12.21 5.59 8.20
N THR A 95 13.02 6.04 7.26
CA THR A 95 13.01 5.66 5.84
C THR A 95 13.99 4.54 5.50
N ARG A 96 14.92 4.22 6.41
CA ARG A 96 15.88 3.12 6.25
C ARG A 96 16.34 2.59 7.59
N THR A 97 16.29 1.29 7.82
CA THR A 97 16.64 0.71 9.13
C THR A 97 17.60 -0.48 9.08
N GLU A 98 17.83 -1.02 7.89
CA GLU A 98 18.59 -2.27 7.68
C GLU A 98 20.04 -2.05 7.27
N ASP A 99 20.36 -0.87 6.75
CA ASP A 99 21.69 -0.50 6.30
C ASP A 99 22.05 0.89 6.81
N LEU A 100 22.83 0.95 7.89
CA LEU A 100 23.34 2.20 8.44
C LEU A 100 24.33 2.89 7.49
N SER A 101 24.92 2.20 6.51
CA SER A 101 25.86 2.82 5.56
C SER A 101 25.17 3.55 4.40
N HIS A 102 23.86 3.38 4.25
CA HIS A 102 23.05 4.07 3.26
C HIS A 102 23.02 5.59 3.47
N SER A 103 22.84 6.38 2.41
CA SER A 103 22.85 7.85 2.45
C SER A 103 21.76 8.49 3.31
N ASP A 104 20.70 7.75 3.64
CA ASP A 104 19.66 8.21 4.58
C ASP A 104 20.21 8.36 6.01
N TRP A 105 21.30 7.66 6.34
CA TRP A 105 22.00 7.79 7.60
C TRP A 105 23.15 8.79 7.45
N VAL A 106 22.96 9.98 8.02
CA VAL A 106 23.98 11.02 8.01
C VAL A 106 24.98 10.77 9.12
N LYS A 107 26.27 10.81 8.78
CA LYS A 107 27.39 10.62 9.71
C LYS A 107 28.04 11.95 10.09
N GLY A 108 28.41 12.09 11.36
CA GLY A 108 29.31 13.13 11.85
C GLY A 108 30.40 12.50 12.70
N GLY A 109 31.68 12.76 12.46
CA GLY A 109 32.78 12.22 13.29
C GLY A 109 32.90 10.69 13.37
N VAL A 110 32.29 9.95 12.43
CA VAL A 110 32.36 8.47 12.31
C VAL A 110 33.23 8.09 11.13
N THR A 111 34.17 7.17 11.32
CA THR A 111 35.13 6.78 10.25
C THR A 111 34.67 5.62 9.39
N THR A 112 34.04 4.62 10.00
CA THR A 112 33.55 3.45 9.27
C THR A 112 32.13 3.16 9.69
N LEU A 113 31.28 2.98 8.69
CA LEU A 113 29.88 2.61 8.83
C LEU A 113 29.63 1.47 7.87
N THR A 114 29.17 0.34 8.40
CA THR A 114 28.62 -0.76 7.60
C THR A 114 27.12 -0.86 7.89
N ALA A 115 26.45 -1.88 7.33
CA ALA A 115 25.02 -2.07 7.53
C ALA A 115 24.56 -2.03 8.99
N ASN A 116 25.39 -2.49 9.93
CA ASN A 116 25.04 -2.51 11.35
C ASN A 116 26.21 -2.20 12.30
N LYS A 117 27.40 -1.84 11.81
CA LYS A 117 28.56 -1.53 12.66
C LYS A 117 28.92 -0.05 12.54
N ILE A 118 29.13 0.58 13.68
CA ILE A 118 29.63 1.94 13.81
C ILE A 118 31.04 1.88 14.39
N SER A 119 32.01 2.52 13.74
CA SER A 119 33.34 2.76 14.30
C SER A 119 33.55 4.27 14.41
N ALA A 120 33.43 4.78 15.63
CA ALA A 120 33.64 6.18 15.94
C ALA A 120 35.14 6.47 16.07
N THR A 121 35.55 7.64 15.59
CA THR A 121 36.89 8.18 15.85
C THR A 121 36.88 9.17 16.99
N THR A 122 38.06 9.43 17.56
CA THR A 122 38.38 10.47 18.56
C THR A 122 37.93 11.90 18.24
N SER A 123 37.19 12.13 17.14
CA SER A 123 36.55 13.42 16.88
C SER A 123 35.41 13.67 17.86
N SER A 124 35.36 14.88 18.39
CA SER A 124 34.17 15.39 19.08
C SER A 124 32.95 15.36 18.16
N ASN A 125 31.76 15.25 18.74
CA ASN A 125 30.48 15.16 18.03
C ASN A 125 30.37 13.95 17.07
N ALA A 126 30.91 12.80 17.46
CA ALA A 126 30.76 11.56 16.71
C ALA A 126 29.32 11.03 16.83
N GLY A 127 28.65 10.75 15.71
CA GLY A 127 27.30 10.20 15.71
C GLY A 127 26.80 9.85 14.32
N ILE A 128 25.71 9.11 14.30
CA ILE A 128 24.92 8.86 13.08
C ILE A 128 23.48 9.25 13.36
N TYR A 129 22.76 9.74 12.36
CA TYR A 129 21.34 10.04 12.51
C TYR A 129 20.56 9.87 11.23
N GLN A 130 19.25 9.71 11.38
CA GLN A 130 18.30 9.88 10.30
C GLN A 130 17.29 10.95 10.69
N THR A 131 16.90 11.76 9.71
CA THR A 131 15.85 12.76 9.87
C THR A 131 14.49 12.10 9.69
N PHE A 132 13.53 12.44 10.54
CA PHE A 132 12.15 12.01 10.41
C PHE A 132 11.21 13.18 10.71
N ILE A 133 9.97 13.07 10.25
CA ILE A 133 8.92 14.05 10.49
C ILE A 133 7.87 13.40 11.38
N LYS A 134 7.48 14.07 12.46
CA LYS A 134 6.36 13.63 13.30
C LYS A 134 5.05 14.31 12.88
N PRO A 135 3.88 13.72 13.16
CA PRO A 135 2.59 14.39 13.01
C PRO A 135 2.47 15.69 13.82
N ASP A 136 1.48 16.50 13.46
CA ASP A 136 1.16 17.75 14.15
C ASP A 136 0.62 17.52 15.57
N GLY A 137 0.82 18.51 16.44
CA GLY A 137 0.44 18.44 17.85
C GLY A 137 1.59 18.04 18.77
N GLU A 138 1.41 18.21 20.07
CA GLU A 138 2.34 17.66 21.05
C GLU A 138 2.19 16.13 21.03
N THR A 139 3.31 15.41 20.96
CA THR A 139 3.28 13.97 20.72
C THR A 139 4.40 13.29 21.48
N GLU A 140 4.07 12.20 22.17
CA GLU A 140 5.08 11.25 22.63
C GLU A 140 5.74 10.59 21.41
N VAL A 141 7.05 10.54 21.43
CA VAL A 141 7.85 9.80 20.45
C VAL A 141 8.61 8.72 21.19
N THR A 142 8.41 7.47 20.78
CA THR A 142 9.20 6.34 21.25
C THR A 142 10.26 6.01 20.21
N VAL A 143 11.51 5.90 20.66
CA VAL A 143 12.62 5.33 19.89
C VAL A 143 12.94 3.96 20.44
N SER A 144 13.19 2.99 19.56
CA SER A 144 13.65 1.67 19.97
C SER A 144 14.63 1.07 18.96
N PHE A 145 15.68 0.42 19.46
CA PHE A 145 16.77 -0.08 18.64
C PHE A 145 17.60 -1.10 19.41
N ASP A 146 18.31 -1.96 18.71
CA ASP A 146 19.20 -2.94 19.33
C ASP A 146 20.63 -2.43 19.37
N VAL A 147 21.31 -2.65 20.48
CA VAL A 147 22.73 -2.34 20.65
C VAL A 147 23.49 -3.58 21.10
N LYS A 148 24.66 -3.80 20.52
CA LYS A 148 25.69 -4.72 21.04
C LYS A 148 27.03 -3.99 20.99
N LEU A 149 27.73 -3.90 22.11
CA LEU A 149 29.04 -3.28 22.19
C LEU A 149 30.09 -4.17 21.53
N GLU A 150 31.18 -3.58 21.04
CA GLU A 150 32.37 -4.33 20.59
C GLU A 150 33.58 -3.88 21.41
N THR A 151 34.11 -2.70 21.11
CA THR A 151 35.19 -2.08 21.90
C THR A 151 34.70 -0.87 22.72
N MET A 152 33.48 -0.40 22.46
CA MET A 152 32.86 0.68 23.22
C MET A 152 32.60 0.28 24.66
N LEU A 153 33.02 1.13 25.59
CA LEU A 153 32.63 1.02 26.99
C LEU A 153 31.19 1.48 27.14
N GLU A 154 30.44 0.79 27.99
CA GLU A 154 29.03 1.11 28.24
C GLU A 154 28.83 2.55 28.72
N ALA A 155 29.74 3.06 29.56
CA ALA A 155 29.69 4.43 30.07
C ALA A 155 29.87 5.51 28.98
N ASP A 156 30.48 5.15 27.84
CA ASP A 156 30.70 6.06 26.71
C ASP A 156 29.55 5.99 25.69
N PHE A 157 28.66 5.01 25.81
CA PHE A 157 27.52 4.88 24.90
C PHE A 157 26.42 5.87 25.27
N THR A 158 26.09 6.73 24.31
CA THR A 158 24.95 7.65 24.40
C THR A 158 24.23 7.81 23.08
N PHE A 159 22.96 8.21 23.15
CA PHE A 159 22.10 8.49 22.01
C PHE A 159 21.36 9.82 22.21
N ALA A 160 20.67 10.34 21.19
CA ALA A 160 20.05 11.65 21.26
C ALA A 160 18.85 11.83 20.31
N ILE A 161 18.02 12.83 20.63
CA ILE A 161 16.93 13.31 19.78
C ILE A 161 17.11 14.81 19.61
N TYR A 162 17.25 15.26 18.37
CA TYR A 162 17.49 16.66 18.04
C TYR A 162 16.33 17.24 17.25
N ASN A 163 15.89 18.44 17.60
CA ASN A 163 14.93 19.19 16.83
C ASN A 163 15.66 20.05 15.79
N ALA A 164 15.53 19.64 14.52
CA ALA A 164 16.13 20.37 13.40
C ALA A 164 15.35 21.63 13.03
N SER A 165 14.08 21.74 13.41
CA SER A 165 13.28 22.95 13.23
C SER A 165 13.75 24.08 14.15
N ASP A 166 14.06 23.78 15.41
CA ASP A 166 14.45 24.80 16.41
C ASP A 166 15.97 24.91 16.60
N GLY A 167 16.74 24.00 16.00
CA GLY A 167 18.19 23.99 16.11
C GLY A 167 18.73 23.51 17.47
N ALA A 168 17.90 22.87 18.29
CA ALA A 168 18.23 22.46 19.66
C ALA A 168 17.99 20.96 19.91
N PHE A 169 18.65 20.40 20.93
CA PHE A 169 18.35 19.03 21.37
C PHE A 169 17.03 19.00 22.13
N VAL A 170 16.19 18.02 21.79
CA VAL A 170 15.07 17.63 22.65
C VAL A 170 15.65 16.90 23.86
N GLU A 171 16.48 15.90 23.58
CA GLU A 171 17.22 15.14 24.57
C GLU A 171 18.63 14.87 24.04
N LYS A 172 19.62 14.98 24.92
CA LYS A 172 21.04 14.96 24.55
C LYS A 172 21.83 14.06 25.49
N GLN A 173 22.79 13.31 24.95
CA GLN A 173 23.68 12.43 25.72
C GLN A 173 22.90 11.46 26.62
N ILE A 174 21.83 10.87 26.09
CA ILE A 174 21.00 9.91 26.83
C ILE A 174 21.82 8.64 27.03
N ALA A 175 22.04 8.25 28.29
CA ALA A 175 22.67 6.99 28.63
C ALA A 175 21.72 5.80 28.36
N SER A 176 22.28 4.59 28.19
CA SER A 176 21.45 3.40 28.04
C SER A 176 20.57 3.19 29.29
N PRO A 177 19.23 3.02 29.14
CA PRO A 177 18.34 2.74 30.28
C PRO A 177 18.47 1.29 30.79
N ILE A 178 19.22 0.45 30.09
CA ILE A 178 19.45 -0.95 30.42
C ILE A 178 20.93 -1.30 30.32
N ALA A 179 21.33 -2.38 30.98
CA ALA A 179 22.69 -2.90 30.86
C ALA A 179 22.97 -3.40 29.42
N LEU A 180 24.07 -2.95 28.84
CA LEU A 180 24.51 -3.37 27.51
C LEU A 180 25.42 -4.61 27.56
N SER A 181 25.67 -5.20 26.39
CA SER A 181 26.44 -6.44 26.27
C SER A 181 27.39 -6.40 25.09
N THR A 182 28.54 -7.05 25.22
CA THR A 182 29.49 -7.32 24.12
C THR A 182 29.18 -8.63 23.38
N SER A 183 28.36 -9.52 23.97
CA SER A 183 28.08 -10.85 23.43
C SER A 183 26.74 -10.94 22.70
N GLU A 184 25.75 -10.13 23.07
CA GLU A 184 24.39 -10.20 22.54
C GLU A 184 23.77 -8.82 22.33
N PHE A 185 22.78 -8.75 21.44
CA PHE A 185 22.02 -7.53 21.21
C PHE A 185 21.01 -7.30 22.33
N ARG A 186 20.99 -6.08 22.87
CA ARG A 186 20.04 -5.60 23.88
C ARG A 186 19.14 -4.54 23.25
N ARG A 187 17.82 -4.66 23.43
CA ARG A 187 16.82 -3.71 22.91
C ARG A 187 16.70 -2.52 23.85
N ILE A 188 17.11 -1.34 23.40
CA ILE A 188 16.81 -0.08 24.06
C ILE A 188 15.43 0.39 23.61
N THR A 189 14.64 0.90 24.56
CA THR A 189 13.41 1.64 24.32
C THR A 189 13.44 2.90 25.17
N TYR A 190 13.09 4.04 24.56
CA TYR A 190 13.06 5.32 25.24
C TYR A 190 11.94 6.19 24.66
N THR A 191 11.17 6.83 25.54
CA THR A 191 10.04 7.69 25.17
C THR A 191 10.33 9.11 25.62
N VAL A 192 10.04 10.08 24.76
CA VAL A 192 10.14 11.51 25.06
C VAL A 192 8.91 12.24 24.56
N THR A 193 8.46 13.25 25.30
CA THR A 193 7.44 14.18 24.82
C THR A 193 8.09 15.26 23.96
N VAL A 194 7.66 15.36 22.70
CA VAL A 194 8.18 16.37 21.78
C VAL A 194 7.19 17.53 21.67
N PRO A 195 7.63 18.80 21.88
CA PRO A 195 6.78 19.97 21.77
C PRO A 195 6.13 20.10 20.38
N SER A 196 4.91 20.64 20.34
CA SER A 196 4.10 20.76 19.12
C SER A 196 4.78 21.53 17.97
N ALA A 197 5.59 22.54 18.27
CA ALA A 197 6.31 23.34 17.29
C ALA A 197 7.43 22.55 16.55
N SER A 198 7.88 21.43 17.12
CA SER A 198 8.98 20.62 16.58
C SER A 198 8.46 19.64 15.54
N LYS A 199 8.68 19.86 14.24
CA LYS A 199 8.18 18.93 13.20
C LYS A 199 9.28 18.04 12.62
N VAL A 200 10.45 18.62 12.35
CA VAL A 200 11.57 17.91 11.72
C VAL A 200 12.57 17.53 12.80
N LEU A 201 12.69 16.23 13.07
CA LEU A 201 13.53 15.69 14.13
C LEU A 201 14.65 14.83 13.54
N ARG A 202 15.71 14.65 14.31
CA ARG A 202 16.79 13.71 14.01
C ARG A 202 16.91 12.72 15.16
N PHE A 203 16.82 11.43 14.84
CA PHE A 203 17.12 10.37 15.77
C PHE A 203 18.58 9.95 15.61
N TYR A 204 19.36 10.08 16.68
CA TYR A 204 20.73 9.61 16.74
C TYR A 204 20.76 8.32 17.58
N PRO A 205 20.78 7.11 16.97
CA PRO A 205 20.94 5.87 17.74
C PRO A 205 22.33 5.75 18.39
N TYR A 206 23.29 6.58 17.95
CA TYR A 206 24.56 6.80 18.60
C TYR A 206 24.98 8.26 18.44
N ARG A 207 25.38 8.91 19.54
CA ARG A 207 25.96 10.25 19.53
C ARG A 207 26.81 10.52 20.77
N ALA A 208 28.11 10.62 20.61
CA ALA A 208 29.05 11.08 21.64
C ALA A 208 29.54 12.51 21.38
N ASP A 209 29.56 13.34 22.42
CA ASP A 209 30.13 14.69 22.34
C ASP A 209 31.66 14.66 22.49
N THR A 210 32.16 13.73 23.31
CA THR A 210 33.58 13.47 23.53
C THR A 210 34.07 12.33 22.65
N GLY A 211 35.23 12.50 22.03
CA GLY A 211 35.78 11.50 21.11
C GLY A 211 36.47 10.35 21.84
N THR A 212 35.84 9.18 21.88
CA THR A 212 36.47 7.90 22.21
C THR A 212 36.52 7.04 20.96
N SER A 213 37.70 6.55 20.57
CA SER A 213 37.80 5.59 19.45
C SER A 213 37.27 4.24 19.90
N ALA A 214 36.10 3.89 19.39
CA ALA A 214 35.37 2.71 19.82
C ALA A 214 34.40 2.22 18.75
N SER A 215 33.92 0.99 18.93
CA SER A 215 33.01 0.33 18.00
C SER A 215 31.86 -0.36 18.70
N LEU A 216 30.71 -0.37 18.03
CA LEU A 216 29.48 -1.01 18.44
C LEU A 216 28.67 -1.46 17.23
N PHE A 217 27.67 -2.28 17.48
CA PHE A 217 26.68 -2.69 16.51
C PHE A 217 25.30 -2.13 16.87
N ILE A 218 24.59 -1.61 15.87
CA ILE A 218 23.22 -1.12 15.98
C ILE A 218 22.37 -1.75 14.88
N LYS A 219 21.15 -2.17 15.21
CA LYS A 219 20.16 -2.64 14.22
C LYS A 219 18.72 -2.43 14.70
N ARG A 220 17.77 -2.70 13.82
CA ARG A 220 16.32 -2.65 14.12
C ARG A 220 15.88 -1.29 14.68
N CYS A 221 16.44 -0.20 14.15
CA CYS A 221 16.07 1.15 14.56
C CYS A 221 14.60 1.42 14.21
N GLN A 222 13.86 1.96 15.16
CA GLN A 222 12.46 2.33 15.01
C GLN A 222 12.19 3.63 15.74
N VAL A 223 11.46 4.50 15.06
CA VAL A 223 10.90 5.73 15.64
C VAL A 223 9.42 5.71 15.36
N GLU A 224 8.59 5.88 16.38
CA GLU A 224 7.13 5.88 16.25
C GLU A 224 6.50 6.87 17.22
N THR A 225 5.27 7.29 16.92
CA THR A 225 4.47 8.10 17.84
C THR A 225 3.78 7.24 18.88
N GLY A 226 3.56 7.79 20.07
CA GLY A 226 2.96 7.13 21.22
C GLY A 226 4.00 6.81 22.29
N GLY A 227 3.53 6.42 23.49
CA GLY A 227 4.40 6.20 24.64
C GLY A 227 4.98 4.78 24.78
N THR A 228 4.69 3.87 23.84
CA THR A 228 5.06 2.45 23.92
C THR A 228 5.69 1.98 22.62
N ALA A 229 6.83 1.28 22.72
CA ALA A 229 7.46 0.65 21.56
C ALA A 229 6.61 -0.53 21.07
N THR A 230 6.28 -0.51 19.78
CA THR A 230 5.60 -1.63 19.12
C THR A 230 6.61 -2.62 18.53
N SER A 231 6.10 -3.70 17.95
CA SER A 231 6.90 -4.65 17.18
C SER A 231 7.68 -3.94 16.07
N TYR A 232 8.89 -4.46 15.79
CA TYR A 232 9.79 -3.85 14.83
C TYR A 232 9.25 -3.93 13.40
N GLN A 233 9.09 -2.78 12.76
CA GLN A 233 8.86 -2.66 11.33
C GLN A 233 10.19 -2.41 10.62
N LYS A 234 10.58 -3.38 9.80
CA LYS A 234 11.73 -3.28 8.89
C LYS A 234 11.36 -2.30 7.79
N VAL A 235 12.18 -1.26 7.62
CA VAL A 235 12.06 -0.29 6.53
C VAL A 235 13.29 -0.41 5.64
N THR A 236 13.10 -1.01 4.48
CA THR A 236 14.11 -1.04 3.43
C THR A 236 14.06 0.29 2.70
N ASN A 237 12.91 0.76 2.23
CA ASN A 237 12.76 2.10 1.68
C ASN A 237 11.32 2.57 1.96
N THR A 238 10.93 3.73 1.42
CA THR A 238 9.57 4.26 1.62
C THR A 238 8.46 3.32 1.14
N TYR A 239 8.74 2.48 0.16
CA TYR A 239 7.82 1.54 -0.49
C TYR A 239 8.00 0.09 -0.03
N ASP A 240 8.95 -0.21 0.85
CA ASP A 240 9.20 -1.56 1.36
C ASP A 240 9.30 -1.55 2.89
N VAL A 241 8.13 -1.75 3.50
CA VAL A 241 7.95 -1.87 4.93
C VAL A 241 7.35 -3.23 5.25
N THR A 242 7.99 -3.97 6.17
CA THR A 242 7.54 -5.30 6.58
C THR A 242 7.60 -5.47 8.09
N GLU A 243 6.74 -6.31 8.64
CA GLU A 243 6.71 -6.64 10.06
C GLU A 243 6.58 -8.15 10.24
N THR A 244 7.47 -8.74 11.02
CA THR A 244 7.50 -10.20 11.19
C THR A 244 6.22 -10.67 11.87
N GLY A 245 5.53 -11.64 11.27
CA GLY A 245 4.29 -12.19 11.80
C GLY A 245 3.04 -11.36 11.48
N VAL A 246 3.17 -10.28 10.72
CA VAL A 246 2.05 -9.47 10.23
C VAL A 246 1.96 -9.63 8.72
N HIS A 247 0.75 -9.83 8.20
CA HIS A 247 0.53 -9.88 6.76
C HIS A 247 0.82 -8.53 6.11
N SER A 248 1.32 -8.55 4.88
CA SER A 248 1.53 -7.33 4.10
C SER A 248 0.41 -7.12 3.09
N ARG A 249 0.12 -5.84 2.83
CA ARG A 249 -0.63 -5.38 1.66
C ARG A 249 0.37 -5.00 0.58
N HIS A 250 0.00 -5.24 -0.66
CA HIS A 250 0.82 -5.01 -1.84
C HIS A 250 0.03 -4.16 -2.80
N TRP A 251 0.64 -3.11 -3.37
CA TRP A 251 -0.06 -2.23 -4.28
C TRP A 251 0.82 -1.66 -5.38
N LEU A 252 0.15 -1.12 -6.38
CA LEU A 252 0.71 -0.22 -7.37
C LEU A 252 0.41 1.22 -6.93
N GLU A 253 1.43 2.03 -6.77
CA GLU A 253 1.34 3.43 -6.38
C GLU A 253 1.59 4.33 -7.58
N SER A 254 0.62 5.20 -7.88
CA SER A 254 0.77 6.23 -8.90
C SER A 254 1.21 7.55 -8.25
N ASP A 255 2.10 8.29 -8.90
CA ASP A 255 2.70 9.52 -8.39
C ASP A 255 1.78 10.76 -8.43
N GLY A 256 0.59 10.64 -9.02
CA GLY A 256 -0.37 11.73 -9.16
C GLY A 256 -0.15 12.64 -10.37
N VAL A 257 0.89 12.38 -11.17
CA VAL A 257 1.29 13.17 -12.33
C VAL A 257 0.90 12.49 -13.62
N ASP A 258 1.46 11.32 -13.98
CA ASP A 258 1.18 10.65 -15.26
C ASP A 258 1.16 9.12 -15.21
N ASP A 259 1.35 8.55 -14.02
CA ASP A 259 1.32 7.11 -13.83
C ASP A 259 0.01 6.47 -14.26
N LYS A 260 0.12 5.43 -15.12
CA LYS A 260 -1.02 4.67 -15.62
C LYS A 260 -0.66 3.29 -16.13
N LEU A 261 -1.68 2.43 -16.19
CA LEU A 261 -1.62 1.11 -16.80
C LEU A 261 -2.85 0.89 -17.68
N GLU A 262 -2.62 0.42 -18.92
CA GLU A 262 -3.67 0.24 -19.93
C GLU A 262 -3.65 -1.19 -20.47
N SER A 263 -4.86 -1.76 -20.70
CA SER A 263 -5.01 -3.01 -21.42
C SER A 263 -4.81 -2.82 -22.92
N ALA A 264 -4.02 -3.69 -23.56
CA ALA A 264 -3.96 -3.73 -25.02
C ALA A 264 -5.28 -4.21 -25.64
N THR A 265 -6.06 -5.01 -24.91
CA THR A 265 -7.34 -5.56 -25.36
C THR A 265 -8.47 -4.55 -25.24
N ASN A 266 -9.31 -4.48 -26.28
CA ASN A 266 -10.60 -3.82 -26.21
C ASN A 266 -11.65 -4.82 -25.69
N TYR A 267 -12.34 -4.47 -24.60
CA TYR A 267 -13.41 -5.29 -24.03
C TYR A 267 -14.73 -5.15 -24.80
N GLY A 268 -14.77 -4.25 -25.79
CA GLY A 268 -15.98 -3.95 -26.55
C GLY A 268 -17.08 -3.36 -25.67
N ASN A 269 -18.32 -3.51 -26.13
CA ASN A 269 -19.52 -3.05 -25.43
C ASN A 269 -20.41 -4.24 -25.09
N PRO A 270 -20.08 -5.00 -24.04
CA PRO A 270 -20.82 -6.21 -23.73
C PRO A 270 -22.18 -5.86 -23.09
N ALA A 271 -23.16 -6.74 -23.30
CA ALA A 271 -24.48 -6.65 -22.68
C ALA A 271 -24.46 -6.98 -21.18
N GLY A 272 -23.37 -7.58 -20.70
CA GLY A 272 -23.06 -7.75 -19.29
C GLY A 272 -21.61 -7.33 -19.03
N PHE A 273 -21.34 -6.67 -17.92
CA PHE A 273 -19.97 -6.33 -17.53
C PHE A 273 -19.90 -6.13 -16.03
N SER A 274 -18.78 -6.46 -15.40
CA SER A 274 -18.52 -5.99 -14.04
C SER A 274 -17.04 -5.73 -13.83
N PHE A 275 -16.74 -4.74 -13.01
CA PHE A 275 -15.41 -4.54 -12.46
C PHE A 275 -15.49 -4.36 -10.96
N SER A 276 -14.47 -4.86 -10.27
CA SER A 276 -14.23 -4.57 -8.86
C SER A 276 -12.77 -4.21 -8.66
N VAL A 277 -12.49 -3.13 -7.95
CA VAL A 277 -11.14 -2.64 -7.66
C VAL A 277 -11.01 -2.31 -6.19
N ALA A 278 -9.91 -2.76 -5.58
CA ALA A 278 -9.49 -2.27 -4.28
C ALA A 278 -8.41 -1.21 -4.44
N GLY A 279 -8.58 -0.09 -3.76
CA GLY A 279 -7.60 0.99 -3.80
C GLY A 279 -7.58 1.84 -2.54
N LYS A 280 -6.73 2.87 -2.55
CA LYS A 280 -6.71 3.92 -1.52
C LYS A 280 -7.22 5.21 -2.13
N PHE A 281 -8.13 5.86 -1.43
CA PHE A 281 -8.71 7.12 -1.82
C PHE A 281 -7.67 8.23 -1.69
N SER A 282 -7.45 8.97 -2.78
CA SER A 282 -6.50 10.09 -2.83
C SER A 282 -7.20 11.32 -3.39
N ALA A 283 -7.50 12.29 -2.51
CA ALA A 283 -8.04 13.58 -2.88
C ALA A 283 -6.88 14.50 -3.31
N ALA A 284 -6.36 14.26 -4.51
CA ALA A 284 -5.41 15.17 -5.15
C ALA A 284 -6.16 16.28 -5.92
N SER A 285 -5.45 17.32 -6.35
CA SER A 285 -6.02 18.34 -7.23
C SER A 285 -6.51 17.72 -8.54
N GLY A 286 -7.75 18.00 -8.97
CA GLY A 286 -8.34 17.48 -10.20
C GLY A 286 -9.17 16.20 -10.05
N GLU A 287 -9.87 15.82 -11.12
CA GLU A 287 -10.64 14.57 -11.20
C GLU A 287 -9.72 13.38 -11.48
N ARG A 288 -9.95 12.25 -10.80
CA ARG A 288 -9.08 11.07 -10.78
C ARG A 288 -9.89 9.82 -11.09
N VAL A 289 -9.54 9.11 -12.16
CA VAL A 289 -10.19 7.83 -12.50
C VAL A 289 -9.76 6.75 -11.52
N ILE A 290 -10.74 6.05 -10.94
CA ILE A 290 -10.47 4.84 -10.15
C ILE A 290 -10.33 3.65 -11.10
N ALA A 291 -11.41 3.32 -11.80
CA ALA A 291 -11.48 2.25 -12.77
C ALA A 291 -12.73 2.40 -13.64
N GLY A 292 -12.63 1.98 -14.89
CA GLY A 292 -13.79 1.91 -15.77
C GLY A 292 -13.45 1.46 -17.18
N LEU A 293 -14.50 1.15 -17.94
CA LEU A 293 -14.44 1.01 -19.38
C LEU A 293 -14.59 2.38 -20.03
N GLN A 294 -13.62 2.76 -20.86
CA GLN A 294 -13.57 4.07 -21.49
C GLN A 294 -13.49 3.94 -23.01
N ASP A 295 -14.26 4.76 -23.72
CA ASP A 295 -14.30 4.83 -25.18
C ASP A 295 -13.05 5.53 -25.74
N THR A 296 -12.31 4.83 -26.62
CA THR A 296 -11.02 5.31 -27.19
C THR A 296 -11.19 6.40 -28.26
N VAL A 297 -12.41 6.64 -28.74
CA VAL A 297 -12.67 7.46 -29.95
C VAL A 297 -13.56 8.67 -29.64
N GLY A 298 -14.42 8.60 -28.61
CA GLY A 298 -15.50 9.58 -28.38
C GLY A 298 -15.42 10.46 -27.14
N SER A 299 -14.37 10.35 -26.31
CA SER A 299 -14.30 11.00 -24.97
C SER A 299 -15.48 10.64 -24.06
N ARG A 300 -16.05 9.43 -24.20
CA ARG A 300 -17.18 8.95 -23.41
C ARG A 300 -16.75 7.90 -22.39
N TYR A 301 -17.43 7.91 -21.25
CA TYR A 301 -17.22 6.94 -20.17
C TYR A 301 -18.38 5.95 -20.16
N ASN A 302 -18.10 4.66 -20.38
CA ASN A 302 -19.15 3.67 -20.57
C ASN A 302 -19.70 3.21 -19.23
N LEU A 303 -18.81 2.72 -18.38
CA LEU A 303 -19.08 2.44 -16.98
C LEU A 303 -17.83 2.83 -16.20
N LEU A 304 -17.91 3.91 -15.42
CA LEU A 304 -16.77 4.52 -14.75
C LEU A 304 -17.18 5.05 -13.38
N ALA A 305 -16.25 4.95 -12.44
CA ALA A 305 -16.27 5.72 -11.22
C ALA A 305 -14.96 6.51 -11.08
N LEU A 306 -15.09 7.79 -10.72
CA LEU A 306 -13.97 8.71 -10.55
C LEU A 306 -14.14 9.54 -9.28
N VAL A 307 -13.04 10.03 -8.74
CA VAL A 307 -12.99 10.94 -7.59
C VAL A 307 -12.79 12.36 -8.09
N ARG A 308 -13.55 13.32 -7.58
CA ARG A 308 -13.34 14.75 -7.84
C ARG A 308 -12.34 15.37 -6.88
N ALA A 309 -11.82 16.54 -7.26
CA ALA A 309 -10.90 17.33 -6.45
C ALA A 309 -11.45 17.73 -5.07
N ASP A 310 -12.78 17.79 -4.93
CA ASP A 310 -13.49 18.09 -3.68
C ASP A 310 -13.76 16.84 -2.82
N GLY A 311 -13.27 15.67 -3.24
CA GLY A 311 -13.41 14.42 -2.51
C GLY A 311 -14.72 13.67 -2.79
N LEU A 312 -15.56 14.16 -3.71
CA LEU A 312 -16.81 13.50 -4.08
C LEU A 312 -16.57 12.40 -5.12
N LEU A 313 -17.34 11.32 -5.04
CA LEU A 313 -17.33 10.27 -6.06
C LEU A 313 -18.31 10.64 -7.17
N VAL A 314 -17.93 10.42 -8.42
CA VAL A 314 -18.80 10.59 -9.60
C VAL A 314 -18.88 9.28 -10.36
N THR A 315 -20.10 8.88 -10.69
CA THR A 315 -20.38 7.72 -11.53
C THR A 315 -20.81 8.19 -12.92
N TYR A 316 -20.39 7.44 -13.94
CA TYR A 316 -20.82 7.63 -15.33
C TYR A 316 -21.31 6.31 -15.89
N VAL A 317 -22.49 6.33 -16.50
CA VAL A 317 -23.05 5.24 -17.30
C VAL A 317 -23.45 5.78 -18.65
N THR A 318 -22.88 5.26 -19.74
CA THR A 318 -23.36 5.54 -21.11
C THR A 318 -24.19 4.36 -21.60
N PHE A 319 -25.49 4.60 -21.80
CA PHE A 319 -26.45 3.61 -22.27
C PHE A 319 -26.26 3.30 -23.77
N PRO A 320 -26.81 2.18 -24.29
CA PRO A 320 -26.69 1.79 -25.70
C PRO A 320 -27.17 2.85 -26.70
N ASP A 321 -28.15 3.67 -26.32
CA ASP A 321 -28.67 4.78 -27.13
C ASP A 321 -27.81 6.05 -27.06
N ASN A 322 -26.67 5.99 -26.36
CA ASN A 322 -25.74 7.08 -26.07
C ASN A 322 -26.27 8.17 -25.14
N THR A 323 -27.38 7.94 -24.44
CA THR A 323 -27.73 8.77 -23.28
C THR A 323 -26.80 8.47 -22.11
N GLN A 324 -26.60 9.44 -21.22
CA GLN A 324 -25.72 9.29 -20.06
C GLN A 324 -26.47 9.51 -18.75
N ASP A 325 -26.17 8.66 -17.77
CA ASP A 325 -26.43 8.94 -16.37
C ASP A 325 -25.11 9.36 -15.70
N VAL A 326 -25.13 10.52 -15.04
CA VAL A 326 -23.97 11.07 -14.32
C VAL A 326 -24.44 11.51 -12.95
N ALA A 327 -23.94 10.85 -11.91
CA ALA A 327 -24.34 11.13 -10.53
C ALA A 327 -23.11 11.45 -9.67
N THR A 328 -23.28 12.37 -8.72
CA THR A 328 -22.24 12.76 -7.75
C THR A 328 -22.68 12.34 -6.35
N HIS A 329 -21.77 11.77 -5.57
CA HIS A 329 -22.04 11.18 -4.27
C HIS A 329 -21.03 11.65 -3.23
N ASP A 330 -21.54 12.05 -2.06
CA ASP A 330 -20.75 12.24 -0.85
C ASP A 330 -20.90 10.98 0.01
N LEU A 331 -19.87 10.13 0.00
CA LEU A 331 -19.87 8.85 0.71
C LEU A 331 -19.03 8.90 1.99
N GLY A 332 -18.59 10.09 2.41
CA GLY A 332 -17.78 10.27 3.61
C GLY A 332 -16.37 9.67 3.53
N LEU A 333 -15.85 9.43 2.32
CA LEU A 333 -14.46 8.98 2.12
C LEU A 333 -13.49 10.13 2.43
N SER A 334 -12.47 9.83 3.21
CA SER A 334 -11.37 10.73 3.55
C SER A 334 -10.11 10.36 2.78
N ASN A 335 -9.24 11.36 2.55
CA ASN A 335 -7.94 11.12 1.94
C ASN A 335 -7.13 10.07 2.74
N GLY A 336 -6.71 9.01 2.08
CA GLY A 336 -6.01 7.87 2.68
C GLY A 336 -6.91 6.68 3.04
N ASP A 337 -8.24 6.79 2.91
CA ASP A 337 -9.14 5.68 3.19
C ASP A 337 -8.99 4.56 2.16
N ASP A 338 -8.86 3.31 2.62
CA ASP A 338 -8.91 2.14 1.75
C ASP A 338 -10.37 1.84 1.37
N PHE A 339 -10.59 1.42 0.12
CA PHE A 339 -11.91 1.07 -0.38
C PHE A 339 -11.90 -0.18 -1.26
N VAL A 340 -13.09 -0.76 -1.42
CA VAL A 340 -13.44 -1.70 -2.47
C VAL A 340 -14.62 -1.13 -3.23
N LEU A 341 -14.44 -0.90 -4.53
CA LEU A 341 -15.44 -0.35 -5.43
C LEU A 341 -15.80 -1.40 -6.45
N SER A 342 -17.09 -1.64 -6.63
CA SER A 342 -17.62 -2.50 -7.70
C SER A 342 -18.64 -1.76 -8.53
N ALA A 343 -18.65 -2.00 -9.83
CA ALA A 343 -19.74 -1.61 -10.70
C ALA A 343 -20.13 -2.75 -11.63
N GLY A 344 -21.41 -2.86 -11.93
CA GLY A 344 -21.96 -3.85 -12.86
C GLY A 344 -22.89 -3.20 -13.88
N TRP A 345 -22.88 -3.74 -15.10
CA TRP A 345 -23.89 -3.52 -16.13
C TRP A 345 -24.55 -4.85 -16.44
N ASP A 346 -25.88 -4.89 -16.38
CA ASP A 346 -26.71 -6.02 -16.75
C ASP A 346 -27.82 -5.55 -17.71
N ASN A 347 -27.47 -5.48 -18.99
CA ASN A 347 -28.39 -5.36 -20.12
C ASN A 347 -29.55 -4.36 -19.92
N GLY A 348 -29.25 -3.14 -19.47
CA GLY A 348 -30.24 -2.10 -19.18
C GLY A 348 -30.20 -1.58 -17.75
N SER A 349 -29.46 -2.24 -16.84
CA SER A 349 -29.29 -1.80 -15.46
C SER A 349 -27.83 -1.63 -15.10
N ALA A 350 -27.48 -0.55 -14.41
CA ALA A 350 -26.18 -0.36 -13.81
C ALA A 350 -26.29 -0.22 -12.29
N SER A 351 -25.33 -0.76 -11.56
CA SER A 351 -25.23 -0.59 -10.10
C SER A 351 -23.78 -0.36 -9.67
N PHE A 352 -23.60 0.42 -8.61
CA PHE A 352 -22.30 0.75 -8.03
C PHE A 352 -22.32 0.54 -6.52
N HIS A 353 -21.27 -0.11 -6.05
CA HIS A 353 -21.11 -0.52 -4.66
C HIS A 353 -19.80 -0.01 -4.11
N LEU A 354 -19.83 0.52 -2.89
CA LEU A 354 -18.66 0.91 -2.14
C LEU A 354 -18.65 0.11 -0.85
N ASN A 355 -17.58 -0.64 -0.62
CA ASN A 355 -17.40 -1.48 0.55
C ASN A 355 -18.63 -2.39 0.81
N GLY A 356 -19.12 -3.04 -0.24
CA GLY A 356 -20.27 -3.96 -0.18
C GLY A 356 -21.64 -3.30 -0.11
N VAL A 357 -21.73 -1.97 -0.03
CA VAL A 357 -22.99 -1.22 0.04
C VAL A 357 -23.28 -0.56 -1.29
N GLU A 358 -24.45 -0.84 -1.88
CA GLU A 358 -24.92 -0.10 -3.07
C GLU A 358 -25.13 1.37 -2.72
N PHE A 359 -24.53 2.26 -3.52
CA PHE A 359 -24.69 3.72 -3.35
C PHE A 359 -25.30 4.40 -4.58
N HIS A 360 -25.32 3.72 -5.72
CA HIS A 360 -25.94 4.22 -6.95
C HIS A 360 -26.47 3.07 -7.79
N SER A 361 -27.65 3.24 -8.37
CA SER A 361 -28.19 2.35 -9.40
C SER A 361 -29.04 3.15 -10.38
N THR A 362 -29.06 2.71 -11.64
CA THR A 362 -29.79 3.37 -12.72
C THR A 362 -30.23 2.36 -13.77
N THR A 363 -31.29 2.71 -14.51
CA THR A 363 -31.84 1.88 -15.58
C THR A 363 -31.95 2.69 -16.86
N GLY A 364 -31.64 2.07 -18.00
CA GLY A 364 -31.75 2.69 -19.31
C GLY A 364 -32.04 1.68 -20.40
N THR A 365 -31.67 2.03 -21.63
CA THR A 365 -31.91 1.19 -22.81
C THR A 365 -31.18 -0.15 -22.68
N THR A 366 -31.83 -1.24 -23.09
CA THR A 366 -31.24 -2.59 -23.06
C THR A 366 -30.22 -2.77 -24.19
N GLY A 367 -29.23 -3.64 -23.98
CA GLY A 367 -28.15 -3.93 -24.92
C GLY A 367 -26.77 -3.77 -24.30
N GLY A 368 -25.75 -3.77 -25.16
CA GLY A 368 -24.38 -3.44 -24.76
C GLY A 368 -24.25 -1.98 -24.34
N LEU A 369 -23.31 -1.68 -23.45
CA LEU A 369 -22.96 -0.29 -23.10
C LEU A 369 -22.73 0.56 -24.37
N GLY A 370 -22.93 1.87 -24.31
CA GLY A 370 -22.66 2.76 -25.45
C GLY A 370 -21.17 2.90 -25.77
N GLY A 371 -20.82 3.65 -26.83
CA GLY A 371 -19.42 3.95 -27.23
C GLY A 371 -18.82 3.00 -28.29
N GLU A 372 -17.54 3.17 -28.66
CA GLU A 372 -16.81 2.21 -29.51
C GLU A 372 -15.41 1.90 -28.93
N GLY A 373 -14.99 0.63 -28.98
CA GLY A 373 -13.60 0.24 -28.66
C GLY A 373 -13.16 0.54 -27.23
N SER A 374 -13.87 0.00 -26.24
CA SER A 374 -13.60 0.29 -24.83
C SER A 374 -12.37 -0.41 -24.28
N LYS A 375 -11.52 0.35 -23.59
CA LYS A 375 -10.38 -0.20 -22.85
C LYS A 375 -10.60 -0.16 -21.35
N LEU A 376 -10.02 -1.14 -20.67
CA LEU A 376 -9.88 -1.08 -19.22
C LEU A 376 -8.70 -0.18 -18.89
N CYS A 377 -9.00 0.88 -18.15
CA CYS A 377 -7.99 1.81 -17.66
C CYS A 377 -7.96 1.76 -16.14
N LEU A 378 -6.77 1.62 -15.58
CA LEU A 378 -6.51 1.78 -14.16
C LEU A 378 -5.69 3.06 -13.96
N GLY A 379 -6.21 3.98 -13.14
CA GLY A 379 -5.48 5.17 -12.75
C GLY A 379 -5.34 6.28 -13.79
N TYR A 380 -6.11 6.28 -14.89
CA TYR A 380 -6.17 7.42 -15.80
C TYR A 380 -7.43 7.44 -16.66
N ASP A 381 -7.70 8.58 -17.30
CA ASP A 381 -8.68 8.67 -18.37
C ASP A 381 -8.05 8.69 -19.77
N ILE A 382 -8.76 8.14 -20.75
CA ILE A 382 -8.26 7.96 -22.12
C ILE A 382 -7.96 9.26 -22.86
N THR A 383 -8.41 10.40 -22.32
CA THR A 383 -8.09 11.74 -22.83
C THR A 383 -6.79 12.33 -22.24
N ASP A 384 -6.15 11.63 -21.29
CA ASP A 384 -4.94 12.02 -20.54
C ASP A 384 -5.08 13.32 -19.74
N ILE A 385 -6.32 13.77 -19.49
CA ILE A 385 -6.58 15.00 -18.72
C ILE A 385 -6.79 14.68 -17.23
N ARG A 386 -7.10 13.42 -16.89
CA ARG A 386 -7.35 12.95 -15.52
C ARG A 386 -6.39 11.83 -15.14
N ARG A 387 -5.21 12.21 -14.66
CA ARG A 387 -4.17 11.28 -14.17
C ARG A 387 -4.51 10.81 -12.75
N SER A 388 -3.97 9.70 -12.24
CA SER A 388 -4.29 9.28 -10.86
C SER A 388 -3.12 9.40 -9.90
N GLY A 389 -3.41 9.74 -8.65
CA GLY A 389 -2.59 9.42 -7.49
C GLY A 389 -3.15 8.19 -6.77
N LEU A 390 -3.68 7.24 -7.54
CA LEU A 390 -4.41 6.09 -7.00
C LEU A 390 -3.41 5.01 -6.55
N THR A 391 -3.70 4.44 -5.40
CA THR A 391 -3.12 3.19 -4.95
C THR A 391 -4.05 2.05 -5.34
N ILE A 392 -3.54 1.00 -5.98
CA ILE A 392 -4.34 -0.17 -6.40
C ILE A 392 -3.81 -1.44 -5.74
N TYR A 393 -4.64 -2.07 -4.91
CA TYR A 393 -4.33 -3.34 -4.24
C TYR A 393 -4.72 -4.57 -5.06
N GLY A 394 -5.52 -4.39 -6.10
CA GLY A 394 -5.95 -5.45 -7.01
C GLY A 394 -7.24 -5.09 -7.74
N ALA A 395 -7.49 -5.81 -8.84
CA ALA A 395 -8.67 -5.62 -9.66
C ALA A 395 -9.14 -6.94 -10.26
N VAL A 396 -10.46 -7.11 -10.37
CA VAL A 396 -11.14 -8.26 -10.97
C VAL A 396 -12.18 -7.73 -11.95
N ILE A 397 -12.14 -8.25 -13.18
CA ILE A 397 -12.99 -7.82 -14.28
C ILE A 397 -13.70 -9.04 -14.84
N SER A 398 -14.99 -8.86 -15.13
CA SER A 398 -15.89 -9.87 -15.65
C SER A 398 -16.54 -9.39 -16.94
N ASP A 399 -16.62 -10.26 -17.95
CA ASP A 399 -17.32 -10.00 -19.22
C ASP A 399 -18.84 -10.31 -19.14
N GLU A 400 -19.31 -10.63 -17.94
CA GLU A 400 -20.72 -10.75 -17.57
C GLU A 400 -21.03 -9.90 -16.33
N ALA A 401 -22.32 -9.62 -16.13
CA ALA A 401 -22.81 -9.07 -14.89
C ALA A 401 -22.64 -10.10 -13.77
N LEU A 402 -21.96 -9.75 -12.69
CA LEU A 402 -21.84 -10.63 -11.54
C LEU A 402 -23.15 -10.70 -10.75
N SER A 403 -23.52 -11.91 -10.32
CA SER A 403 -24.56 -12.09 -9.30
C SER A 403 -24.16 -11.37 -8.00
N ASP A 404 -25.13 -10.98 -7.17
CA ASP A 404 -24.85 -10.37 -5.86
C ASP A 404 -23.92 -11.25 -5.00
N ALA A 405 -24.09 -12.58 -5.09
CA ALA A 405 -23.28 -13.54 -4.35
C ALA A 405 -21.82 -13.57 -4.83
N ASP A 406 -21.59 -13.53 -6.15
CA ASP A 406 -20.23 -13.53 -6.70
C ASP A 406 -19.57 -12.16 -6.58
N ARG A 407 -20.32 -11.06 -6.73
CA ARG A 407 -19.84 -9.70 -6.40
C ARG A 407 -19.37 -9.65 -4.96
N GLY A 408 -20.19 -10.08 -3.99
CA GLY A 408 -19.82 -10.07 -2.57
C GLY A 408 -18.58 -10.92 -2.27
N ARG A 409 -18.37 -12.03 -2.99
CA ARG A 409 -17.15 -12.86 -2.88
C ARG A 409 -15.92 -12.14 -3.44
N VAL A 410 -16.04 -11.48 -4.59
CA VAL A 410 -14.98 -10.66 -5.18
C VAL A 410 -14.61 -9.50 -4.26
N GLU A 411 -15.61 -8.79 -3.73
CA GLU A 411 -15.41 -7.68 -2.82
C GLU A 411 -14.72 -8.15 -1.54
N SER A 412 -15.15 -9.27 -0.96
CA SER A 412 -14.49 -9.89 0.19
C SER A 412 -13.04 -10.29 -0.10
N TYR A 413 -12.76 -10.74 -1.33
CA TYR A 413 -11.40 -11.07 -1.76
C TYR A 413 -10.51 -9.82 -1.82
N LEU A 414 -11.00 -8.75 -2.46
CA LEU A 414 -10.29 -7.48 -2.61
C LEU A 414 -10.13 -6.76 -1.27
N ALA A 415 -11.13 -6.84 -0.39
CA ALA A 415 -11.08 -6.30 0.96
C ALA A 415 -9.95 -6.91 1.79
N ARG A 416 -9.68 -8.22 1.64
CA ARG A 416 -8.53 -8.85 2.29
C ARG A 416 -7.18 -8.35 1.76
N LYS A 417 -7.12 -7.88 0.51
CA LYS A 417 -5.90 -7.33 -0.12
C LYS A 417 -5.63 -5.90 0.34
N SER A 418 -6.67 -5.08 0.41
CA SER A 418 -6.60 -3.69 0.89
C SER A 418 -6.73 -3.54 2.40
N GLY A 419 -7.12 -4.59 3.13
CA GLY A 419 -7.41 -4.56 4.56
C GLY A 419 -8.70 -3.82 4.95
N VAL A 420 -9.59 -3.56 4.00
CA VAL A 420 -10.97 -3.12 4.26
C VAL A 420 -11.72 -4.23 5.01
N THR A 421 -12.61 -3.84 5.92
CA THR A 421 -13.52 -4.78 6.61
C THR A 421 -14.90 -4.70 5.97
N LEU A 422 -15.45 -5.86 5.59
CA LEU A 422 -16.78 -6.03 4.99
C LEU A 422 -17.67 -6.92 5.84
#